data_AF-A0A8H7UWP5-F1
#
_entry.id   AF-A0A8H7UWP5-F1
#
_cell.length_a   1.000
_cell.length_b   1.000
_cell.length_c   1.000
_cell.angle_alpha   90.00
_cell.angle_beta   90.00
_cell.angle_gamma   90.00
#
_symmetry.space_group_name_H-M   'P 1'
#
loop_
_entity.id
_entity.type
_entity.pdbx_description
1 polymer ?
#
loop_
_entity_poly.entity_id
_entity_poly.type
_entity_poly.pdbx_seq_one_letter_code
_entity_poly.pdbx_strand_id
1 'polypeptide(L)'
;MSKTVQIAIKKLQDPKGSKSEIKKMKLSAIFYLTQLGFSQYDISNMIDMKCTTVEGAINRVATTERIIRSDPFQTIETLQGQLRSMSKDVSRTTVKNWIKKLGFKYKHVGWTDKLWEQVVWSDESRFRVFGHDGKPKVLRKQGERYESCHLLRTVKYGGGSLMVWSCFWAGGYGPLVFVDGNMNQDSYVD
;
A
#
# COMPACT_ATOMS: atom_id res chain seq x y z
N MET A 1 3.32 14.65 23.99
CA MET A 1 3.17 14.96 22.54
C MET A 1 4.53 14.76 21.86
N SER A 2 4.62 14.00 20.77
CA SER A 2 5.91 13.71 20.10
C SER A 2 6.54 14.98 19.49
N LYS A 3 7.88 15.09 19.46
CA LYS A 3 8.62 16.20 18.82
C LYS A 3 8.17 16.43 17.38
N THR A 4 7.83 15.37 16.65
CA THR A 4 7.32 15.42 15.26
C THR A 4 5.99 16.15 15.17
N VAL A 5 5.10 15.96 16.15
CA VAL A 5 3.77 16.60 16.20
C VAL A 5 3.92 18.09 16.46
N GLN A 6 4.80 18.48 17.38
CA GLN A 6 5.07 19.89 17.68
C GLN A 6 5.63 20.65 16.47
N ILE A 7 6.55 20.04 15.72
CA ILE A 7 7.09 20.61 14.47
C ILE A 7 5.99 20.80 13.42
N ALA A 8 5.08 19.82 13.29
CA ALA A 8 3.97 19.91 12.35
C ALA A 8 2.98 21.02 12.74
N ILE A 9 2.64 21.15 14.02
CA ILE A 9 1.76 22.22 14.53
C ILE A 9 2.37 23.60 14.26
N LYS A 10 3.67 23.78 14.54
CA LYS A 10 4.37 25.05 14.29
C LYS A 10 4.35 25.44 12.81
N LYS A 11 4.47 24.47 11.90
CA LYS A 11 4.35 24.70 10.44
C LYS A 11 2.94 25.11 10.00
N LEU A 12 1.90 24.73 10.75
CA LEU A 12 0.51 25.09 10.45
C LEU A 12 0.15 26.48 10.95
N GLN A 13 0.77 26.92 12.05
CA GLN A 13 0.61 28.24 12.63
C GLN A 13 1.31 29.33 11.79
N ASP A 14 2.53 29.05 11.28
CA ASP A 14 3.27 29.95 10.39
C ASP A 14 3.54 29.34 9.01
N PRO A 15 2.51 29.23 8.15
CA PRO A 15 2.63 28.53 6.89
C PRO A 15 3.33 29.39 5.82
N LYS A 16 4.37 28.84 5.19
CA LYS A 16 5.09 29.48 4.06
C LYS A 16 4.56 28.96 2.73
N GLY A 17 4.31 29.85 1.77
CA GLY A 17 3.87 29.51 0.42
C GLY A 17 2.71 30.38 -0.09
N SER A 18 2.21 30.08 -1.29
CA SER A 18 1.03 30.75 -1.85
C SER A 18 -0.24 30.43 -1.06
N LYS A 19 -1.26 31.29 -1.15
CA LYS A 19 -2.58 31.06 -0.51
C LYS A 19 -3.17 29.67 -0.86
N SER A 20 -2.94 29.17 -2.08
CA SER A 20 -3.44 27.86 -2.50
C SER A 20 -2.70 26.70 -1.84
N GLU A 21 -1.38 26.82 -1.67
CA GLU A 21 -0.54 25.81 -1.03
C GLU A 21 -0.82 25.74 0.47
N ILE A 22 -0.97 26.90 1.11
CA ILE A 22 -1.36 27.01 2.52
C ILE A 22 -2.72 26.34 2.74
N LYS A 23 -3.71 26.59 1.87
CA LYS A 23 -5.02 25.95 1.95
C LYS A 23 -4.94 24.43 1.79
N LYS A 24 -4.14 23.92 0.85
CA LYS A 24 -3.91 22.47 0.69
C LYS A 24 -3.22 21.86 1.92
N MET A 25 -2.24 22.55 2.50
CA MET A 25 -1.53 22.09 3.69
C MET A 25 -2.42 22.04 4.93
N LYS A 26 -3.25 23.08 5.14
CA LYS A 26 -4.23 23.10 6.24
C LYS A 26 -5.28 21.99 6.06
N LEU A 27 -5.78 21.78 4.83
CA LEU A 27 -6.71 20.69 4.51
C LEU A 27 -6.09 19.29 4.72
N SER A 28 -4.82 19.08 4.39
CA SER A 28 -4.15 17.80 4.61
C SER A 28 -3.87 17.54 6.11
N ALA A 29 -3.66 18.59 6.90
CA ALA A 29 -3.42 18.49 8.33
C ALA A 29 -4.67 18.11 9.14
N ILE A 30 -5.87 18.49 8.68
CA ILE A 30 -7.13 18.09 9.33
C ILE A 30 -7.18 16.58 9.50
N PHE A 31 -6.82 15.82 8.46
CA PHE A 31 -6.76 14.36 8.53
C PHE A 31 -5.88 13.86 9.69
N TYR A 32 -4.66 14.41 9.81
CA TYR A 32 -3.71 13.98 10.82
C TYR A 32 -4.18 14.32 12.25
N LEU A 33 -4.73 15.52 12.44
CA LEU A 33 -5.21 15.97 13.75
C LEU A 33 -6.46 15.20 14.21
N THR A 34 -7.36 14.87 13.29
CA THR A 34 -8.52 14.02 13.60
C THR A 34 -8.09 12.61 14.04
N GLN A 35 -7.09 12.02 13.39
CA GLN A 35 -6.56 10.70 13.78
C GLN A 35 -5.83 10.72 15.13
N LEU A 36 -5.36 11.90 15.58
CA LEU A 36 -4.78 12.12 16.91
C LEU A 36 -5.83 12.40 17.99
N GLY A 37 -7.13 12.44 17.64
CA GLY A 37 -8.23 12.63 18.60
C GLY A 37 -8.55 14.09 18.94
N PHE A 38 -8.05 15.07 18.20
CA PHE A 38 -8.41 16.48 18.41
C PHE A 38 -9.86 16.75 17.98
N SER A 39 -10.57 17.57 18.74
CA SER A 39 -11.94 17.97 18.37
C SER A 39 -11.94 18.89 17.15
N GLN A 40 -13.08 18.99 16.46
CA GLN A 40 -13.22 19.92 15.33
C GLN A 40 -12.91 21.37 15.72
N TYR A 41 -13.24 21.76 16.96
CA TYR A 41 -13.02 23.10 17.47
C TYR A 41 -11.53 23.36 17.74
N ASP A 42 -10.84 22.38 18.33
CA ASP A 42 -9.40 22.46 18.55
C ASP A 42 -8.66 22.56 17.22
N ILE A 43 -9.04 21.75 16.24
CA ILE A 43 -8.46 21.79 14.89
C ILE A 43 -8.72 23.15 14.24
N SER A 44 -9.97 23.64 14.31
CA SER A 44 -10.38 24.96 13.79
C SER A 44 -9.51 26.09 14.32
N ASN A 45 -9.23 26.09 15.63
CA ASN A 45 -8.41 27.09 16.28
C ASN A 45 -6.91 26.93 15.94
N MET A 46 -6.42 25.68 15.87
CA MET A 46 -5.01 25.40 15.60
C MET A 46 -4.59 25.76 14.17
N ILE A 47 -5.48 25.60 13.19
CA ILE A 47 -5.19 25.85 11.78
C ILE A 47 -5.79 27.16 11.27
N ASP A 48 -6.48 27.94 12.11
CA ASP A 48 -7.18 29.16 11.73
C ASP A 48 -8.03 28.97 10.47
N MET A 49 -9.02 28.07 10.58
CA MET A 49 -10.05 27.82 9.57
C MET A 49 -11.42 27.86 10.23
N LYS A 50 -12.47 28.19 9.47
CA LYS A 50 -13.84 28.14 9.97
C LYS A 50 -14.22 26.71 10.37
N CYS A 51 -14.85 26.53 11.53
CA CYS A 51 -15.26 25.23 12.06
C CYS A 51 -16.14 24.44 11.07
N THR A 52 -17.07 25.10 10.35
CA THR A 52 -17.89 24.47 9.30
C THR A 52 -17.07 23.91 8.13
N THR A 53 -15.94 24.55 7.81
CA THR A 53 -15.02 24.07 6.77
C THR A 53 -14.21 22.86 7.25
N VAL A 54 -13.83 22.86 8.53
CA VAL A 54 -13.16 21.74 9.19
C VAL A 54 -14.09 20.53 9.26
N GLU A 55 -15.31 20.72 9.74
CA GLU A 55 -16.35 19.70 9.79
C GLU A 55 -16.64 19.11 8.40
N GLY A 56 -16.80 19.96 7.39
CA GLY A 56 -16.97 19.50 6.00
C GLY A 56 -15.77 18.69 5.49
N ALA A 57 -14.54 19.00 5.90
CA ALA A 57 -13.35 18.22 5.53
C ALA A 57 -13.30 16.88 6.29
N ILE A 58 -13.64 16.87 7.58
CA ILE A 58 -13.71 15.65 8.40
C ILE A 58 -14.76 14.69 7.84
N ASN A 59 -15.97 15.18 7.56
CA ASN A 59 -17.06 14.39 6.99
C ASN A 59 -16.68 13.82 5.61
N ARG A 60 -15.95 14.57 4.79
CA ARG A 60 -15.43 14.08 3.50
C ARG A 60 -14.46 12.92 3.68
N VAL A 61 -13.51 13.03 4.62
CA VAL A 61 -12.55 11.99 4.96
C VAL A 61 -13.27 10.74 5.47
N ALA A 62 -14.12 10.90 6.49
CA ALA A 62 -14.85 9.80 7.12
C ALA A 62 -15.72 9.01 6.14
N THR A 63 -16.39 9.71 5.21
CA THR A 63 -17.22 9.07 4.18
C THR A 63 -16.38 8.27 3.19
N THR A 64 -15.24 8.81 2.77
CA THR A 64 -14.31 8.11 1.87
C THR A 64 -13.72 6.88 2.57
N GLU A 65 -13.32 7.00 3.84
CA GLU A 65 -12.85 5.86 4.62
C GLU A 65 -13.93 4.79 4.77
N ARG A 66 -15.19 5.16 5.02
CA ARG A 66 -16.32 4.21 5.12
C ARG A 66 -16.48 3.40 3.84
N ILE A 67 -16.35 4.04 2.68
CA ILE A 67 -16.44 3.39 1.36
C ILE A 67 -15.31 2.38 1.20
N ILE A 68 -14.05 2.78 1.45
CA ILE A 68 -12.89 1.89 1.33
C ILE A 68 -12.96 0.72 2.33
N ARG A 69 -13.47 0.97 3.54
CA ARG A 69 -13.62 -0.05 4.59
C ARG A 69 -14.74 -1.05 4.30
N SER A 70 -15.73 -0.68 3.49
CA SER A 70 -16.88 -1.55 3.20
C SER A 70 -16.46 -2.81 2.44
N ASP A 71 -15.62 -2.66 1.41
CA ASP A 71 -14.98 -3.77 0.74
C ASP A 71 -13.61 -3.37 0.12
N PRO A 72 -12.49 -3.81 0.72
CA PRO A 72 -11.15 -3.46 0.28
C PRO A 72 -10.72 -4.22 -0.99
N PHE A 73 -11.52 -5.16 -1.48
CA PHE A 73 -11.27 -5.89 -2.72
C PHE A 73 -12.03 -5.32 -3.93
N GLN A 74 -12.80 -4.23 -3.75
CA GLN A 74 -13.44 -3.56 -4.87
C GLN A 74 -12.41 -3.05 -5.87
N THR A 75 -12.79 -3.12 -7.15
CA THR A 75 -12.01 -2.53 -8.22
C THR A 75 -11.91 -1.01 -8.03
N ILE A 76 -10.79 -0.45 -8.49
CA ILE A 76 -10.55 0.99 -8.39
C ILE A 76 -11.64 1.77 -9.14
N GLU A 77 -12.12 1.20 -10.24
CA GLU A 77 -13.18 1.72 -11.09
C GLU A 77 -14.50 1.83 -10.31
N THR A 78 -14.88 0.79 -9.55
CA THR A 78 -16.09 0.78 -8.71
C THR A 78 -16.00 1.82 -7.60
N LEU A 79 -14.87 1.89 -6.90
CA LEU A 79 -14.64 2.90 -5.84
C LEU A 79 -14.67 4.32 -6.40
N GLN A 80 -14.06 4.55 -7.56
CA GLN A 80 -14.15 5.85 -8.23
C GLN A 80 -15.58 6.17 -8.69
N GLY A 81 -16.35 5.18 -9.14
CA GLY A 81 -17.77 5.34 -9.48
C GLY A 81 -18.62 5.79 -8.28
N GLN A 82 -18.45 5.13 -7.13
CA GLN A 82 -19.11 5.52 -5.88
C GLN A 82 -18.72 6.93 -5.46
N LEU A 83 -17.44 7.28 -5.52
CA LEU A 83 -16.97 8.63 -5.19
C LEU A 83 -17.54 9.70 -6.15
N ARG A 84 -17.59 9.40 -7.46
CA ARG A 84 -18.19 10.29 -8.47
C ARG A 84 -19.68 10.51 -8.25
N SER A 85 -20.42 9.49 -7.83
CA SER A 85 -21.85 9.63 -7.48
C SER A 85 -22.09 10.59 -6.31
N MET A 86 -21.05 10.86 -5.52
CA MET A 86 -21.03 11.85 -4.43
C MET A 86 -20.36 13.17 -4.83
N SER A 87 -20.21 13.42 -6.12
CA SER A 87 -19.52 14.59 -6.69
C SER A 87 -18.05 14.71 -6.25
N LYS A 88 -17.39 13.59 -5.93
CA LYS A 88 -15.96 13.55 -5.61
C LYS A 88 -15.19 12.96 -6.79
N ASP A 89 -14.40 13.81 -7.45
CA ASP A 89 -13.44 13.34 -8.43
C ASP A 89 -12.07 13.13 -7.79
N VAL A 90 -11.56 11.91 -7.85
CA VAL A 90 -10.34 11.48 -7.17
C VAL A 90 -9.50 10.69 -8.15
N SER A 91 -8.21 11.02 -8.22
CA SER A 91 -7.28 10.33 -9.11
C SER A 91 -7.12 8.85 -8.74
N ARG A 92 -6.92 8.02 -9.77
CA ARG A 92 -6.73 6.57 -9.64
C ARG A 92 -5.60 6.21 -8.65
N THR A 93 -4.50 6.97 -8.69
CA THR A 93 -3.34 6.80 -7.81
C THR A 93 -3.69 7.05 -6.35
N THR A 94 -4.55 8.02 -6.07
CA THR A 94 -4.99 8.34 -4.70
C THR A 94 -5.83 7.21 -4.13
N VAL A 95 -6.78 6.68 -4.93
CA VAL A 95 -7.59 5.53 -4.55
C VAL A 95 -6.72 4.29 -4.29
N LYS A 96 -5.75 4.01 -5.16
CA LYS A 96 -4.76 2.92 -4.93
C LYS A 96 -4.02 3.06 -3.60
N ASN A 97 -3.51 4.25 -3.31
CA ASN A 97 -2.80 4.51 -2.05
C ASN A 97 -3.70 4.35 -0.83
N TRP A 98 -4.98 4.75 -0.95
CA TRP A 98 -5.95 4.56 0.12
C TRP A 98 -6.30 3.09 0.37
N ILE A 99 -6.55 2.30 -0.67
CA ILE A 99 -6.77 0.84 -0.53
C ILE A 99 -5.56 0.19 0.13
N LYS A 100 -4.35 0.52 -0.33
CA LYS A 100 -3.10 -0.01 0.25
C LYS A 100 -2.94 0.34 1.74
N LYS A 101 -3.32 1.55 2.14
CA LYS A 101 -3.15 2.06 3.51
C LYS A 101 -4.28 1.65 4.46
N LEU A 102 -5.51 1.56 3.95
CA LEU A 102 -6.73 1.48 4.76
C LEU A 102 -7.58 0.23 4.49
N GLY A 103 -7.34 -0.50 3.40
CA GLY A 103 -8.20 -1.63 3.02
C GLY A 103 -7.98 -2.85 3.90
N PHE A 104 -6.86 -3.55 3.69
CA PHE A 104 -6.61 -4.84 4.33
C PHE A 104 -6.54 -4.74 5.86
N LYS A 105 -5.75 -3.80 6.40
CA LYS A 105 -5.57 -3.65 7.85
C LYS A 105 -6.89 -3.45 8.60
N TYR A 106 -7.80 -2.64 8.07
CA TYR A 106 -9.02 -2.27 8.80
C TYR A 106 -10.13 -3.31 8.67
N LYS A 107 -10.25 -3.99 7.51
CA LYS A 107 -11.20 -5.10 7.37
C LYS A 107 -10.90 -6.25 8.34
N HIS A 108 -9.63 -6.44 8.66
CA HIS A 108 -9.18 -7.58 9.46
C HIS A 108 -8.70 -7.20 10.88
N VAL A 109 -8.87 -5.94 11.30
CA VAL A 109 -8.39 -5.46 12.63
C VAL A 109 -9.06 -6.17 13.81
N GLY A 110 -10.32 -6.60 13.62
CA GLY A 110 -11.10 -7.31 14.63
C GLY A 110 -11.22 -8.81 14.36
N TRP A 111 -10.44 -9.36 13.43
CA TRP A 111 -10.50 -10.78 13.15
C TRP A 111 -9.92 -11.59 14.30
N THR A 112 -10.67 -12.60 14.71
CA THR A 112 -10.24 -13.59 15.69
C THR A 112 -9.34 -14.63 15.04
N ASP A 113 -8.57 -15.37 15.83
CA ASP A 113 -7.70 -16.44 15.33
C ASP A 113 -8.48 -17.46 14.48
N LYS A 114 -9.71 -17.80 14.88
CA LYS A 114 -10.60 -18.70 14.11
C LYS A 114 -10.94 -18.17 12.72
N LEU A 115 -11.05 -16.85 12.54
CA LEU A 115 -11.27 -16.25 11.22
C LEU A 115 -9.99 -16.29 10.38
N TRP A 116 -8.82 -16.12 10.99
CA TRP A 116 -7.54 -16.29 10.31
C TRP A 116 -7.27 -17.74 9.90
N GLU A 117 -7.71 -18.70 10.71
CA GLU A 117 -7.60 -20.14 10.41
C GLU A 117 -8.37 -20.56 9.15
N GLN A 118 -9.42 -19.81 8.80
CA GLN A 118 -10.24 -20.03 7.61
C GLN A 118 -9.63 -19.43 6.33
N VAL A 119 -8.55 -18.64 6.43
CA VAL A 119 -7.91 -18.03 5.26
C VAL A 119 -7.04 -19.05 4.53
N VAL A 120 -7.31 -19.22 3.24
CA VAL A 120 -6.42 -19.90 2.31
C VAL A 120 -5.49 -18.87 1.68
N TRP A 121 -4.19 -19.06 1.89
CA TRP A 121 -3.12 -18.26 1.31
C TRP A 121 -2.62 -18.98 0.05
N SER A 122 -2.53 -18.28 -1.06
CA SER A 122 -1.97 -18.82 -2.31
C SER A 122 -0.97 -17.82 -2.90
N ASP A 123 0.07 -18.31 -3.56
CA ASP A 123 1.03 -17.47 -4.26
C ASP A 123 1.73 -18.27 -5.38
N GLU A 124 2.28 -17.54 -6.35
CA GLU A 124 3.17 -18.09 -7.37
C GLU A 124 4.63 -17.80 -7.04
N SER A 125 5.47 -18.83 -7.10
CA SER A 125 6.90 -18.68 -6.96
C SER A 125 7.65 -19.21 -8.17
N ARG A 126 8.68 -18.49 -8.59
CA ARG A 126 9.55 -18.88 -9.70
C ARG A 126 10.90 -19.34 -9.15
N PHE A 127 11.23 -20.61 -9.39
CA PHE A 127 12.51 -21.20 -9.04
C PHE A 127 13.39 -21.26 -10.29
N ARG A 128 14.57 -20.65 -10.25
CA ARG A 128 15.53 -20.76 -11.36
C ARG A 128 16.29 -22.08 -11.28
N VAL A 129 16.38 -22.78 -12.41
CA VAL A 129 17.20 -23.99 -12.52
C VAL A 129 18.68 -23.61 -12.59
N PHE A 130 18.99 -22.47 -13.20
CA PHE A 130 20.34 -21.94 -13.33
C PHE A 130 20.43 -20.45 -12.95
N GLY A 131 21.45 -20.13 -12.15
CA GLY A 131 21.70 -18.78 -11.67
C GLY A 131 20.80 -18.37 -10.49
N HIS A 132 21.20 -17.30 -9.82
CA HIS A 132 20.51 -16.73 -8.67
C HIS A 132 19.87 -15.39 -9.07
N ASP A 133 18.68 -15.07 -8.55
CA ASP A 133 17.95 -13.83 -8.87
C ASP A 133 18.67 -12.56 -8.38
N GLY A 134 19.56 -12.69 -7.40
CA GLY A 134 20.41 -11.62 -6.89
C GLY A 134 21.82 -11.63 -7.45
N LYS A 135 22.45 -10.46 -7.47
CA LYS A 135 23.87 -10.33 -7.83
C LYS A 135 24.72 -11.02 -6.76
N PRO A 136 25.62 -11.95 -7.12
CA PRO A 136 26.56 -12.53 -6.17
C PRO A 136 27.42 -11.41 -5.58
N LYS A 137 27.66 -11.48 -4.27
CA LYS A 137 28.67 -10.63 -3.63
C LYS A 137 30.03 -11.27 -3.88
N VAL A 138 30.96 -10.50 -4.43
CA VAL A 138 32.34 -10.95 -4.73
C VAL A 138 33.30 -10.04 -3.97
N LEU A 139 34.23 -10.64 -3.22
CA LEU A 139 35.36 -9.93 -2.63
C LEU A 139 36.55 -10.05 -3.60
N ARG A 140 37.17 -8.92 -3.95
CA ARG A 140 38.34 -8.85 -4.84
C ARG A 140 39.11 -7.56 -4.64
N LYS A 141 40.38 -7.50 -5.08
CA LYS A 141 41.19 -6.29 -5.06
C LYS A 141 40.89 -5.38 -6.27
N GLN A 142 41.39 -4.15 -6.22
CA GLN A 142 41.30 -3.21 -7.34
C GLN A 142 42.06 -3.75 -8.55
N GLY A 143 41.43 -3.75 -9.73
CA GLY A 143 42.00 -4.28 -10.98
C GLY A 143 41.58 -5.71 -11.31
N GLU A 144 41.22 -6.54 -10.34
CA GLU A 144 40.91 -7.96 -10.54
C GLU A 144 39.47 -8.21 -11.05
N ARG A 145 38.87 -7.22 -11.72
CA ARG A 145 37.43 -7.24 -12.04
C ARG A 145 37.06 -8.35 -13.02
N TYR A 146 37.95 -8.64 -13.96
CA TYR A 146 37.70 -9.57 -15.06
C TYR A 146 38.49 -10.88 -14.92
N GLU A 147 39.09 -11.11 -13.75
CA GLU A 147 39.74 -12.37 -13.46
C GLU A 147 38.71 -13.49 -13.43
N SER A 148 39.05 -14.62 -14.07
CA SER A 148 38.13 -15.74 -14.26
C SER A 148 37.58 -16.31 -12.93
N CYS A 149 38.36 -16.23 -11.85
CA CYS A 149 37.95 -16.62 -10.49
C CYS A 149 36.88 -15.69 -9.87
N HIS A 150 36.71 -14.47 -10.40
CA HIS A 150 35.75 -13.47 -9.93
C HIS A 150 34.53 -13.32 -10.86
N LEU A 151 34.43 -14.13 -11.91
CA LEU A 151 33.32 -14.13 -12.86
C LEU A 151 32.43 -15.34 -12.63
N LEU A 152 31.12 -15.11 -12.46
CA LEU A 152 30.13 -16.18 -12.60
C LEU A 152 29.76 -16.32 -14.07
N ARG A 153 29.88 -17.54 -14.58
CA ARG A 153 29.38 -17.87 -15.92
C ARG A 153 27.86 -17.76 -15.93
N THR A 154 27.35 -16.99 -16.89
CA THR A 154 25.91 -16.92 -17.19
C THR A 154 25.62 -17.75 -18.42
N VAL A 155 24.53 -18.52 -18.40
CA VAL A 155 24.01 -19.17 -19.60
C VAL A 155 23.15 -18.18 -20.39
N LYS A 156 23.25 -18.22 -21.73
CA LYS A 156 22.40 -17.40 -22.59
C LYS A 156 20.94 -17.83 -22.36
N TYR A 157 20.03 -16.87 -22.15
CA TYR A 157 18.62 -17.09 -21.81
C TYR A 157 18.32 -17.63 -20.40
N GLY A 158 19.28 -17.60 -19.46
CA GLY A 158 18.98 -17.77 -18.03
C GLY A 158 18.66 -19.20 -17.58
N GLY A 159 18.87 -20.21 -18.43
CA GLY A 159 18.94 -21.63 -18.03
C GLY A 159 17.63 -22.25 -17.57
N GLY A 160 16.50 -21.61 -17.86
CA GLY A 160 15.17 -22.08 -17.49
C GLY A 160 14.77 -21.74 -16.05
N SER A 161 13.46 -21.70 -15.84
CA SER A 161 12.86 -21.52 -14.53
C SER A 161 11.58 -22.33 -14.43
N LEU A 162 11.34 -22.85 -13.24
CA LEU A 162 10.14 -23.57 -12.87
C LEU A 162 9.19 -22.61 -12.16
N MET A 163 7.96 -22.47 -12.66
CA MET A 163 6.92 -21.74 -11.96
C MET A 163 6.08 -22.72 -11.17
N VAL A 164 5.81 -22.38 -9.92
CA VAL A 164 5.03 -23.21 -9.00
C VAL A 164 3.94 -22.34 -8.41
N TRP A 165 2.71 -22.82 -8.48
CA TRP A 165 1.60 -22.30 -7.69
C TRP A 165 1.36 -23.22 -6.51
N SER A 166 1.11 -22.65 -5.34
CA SER A 166 0.72 -23.44 -4.17
C SER A 166 -0.19 -22.62 -3.27
N CYS A 167 -0.97 -23.30 -2.46
CA CYS A 167 -1.70 -22.68 -1.37
C CYS A 167 -1.50 -23.41 -0.04
N PHE A 168 -1.83 -22.75 1.07
CA PHE A 168 -1.83 -23.31 2.42
C PHE A 168 -2.84 -22.57 3.30
N TRP A 169 -3.25 -23.18 4.40
CA TRP A 169 -4.10 -22.57 5.42
C TRP A 169 -3.64 -23.04 6.80
N ALA A 170 -4.30 -22.60 7.88
CA ALA A 170 -3.85 -22.97 9.22
C ALA A 170 -3.88 -24.49 9.51
N GLY A 171 -4.72 -25.24 8.80
CA GLY A 171 -4.86 -26.68 8.96
C GLY A 171 -3.93 -27.53 8.09
N GLY A 172 -3.13 -26.93 7.21
CA GLY A 172 -2.23 -27.68 6.33
C GLY A 172 -1.85 -26.97 5.04
N TYR A 173 -1.34 -27.74 4.09
CA TYR A 173 -0.93 -27.27 2.77
C TYR A 173 -1.89 -27.79 1.71
N GLY A 174 -2.14 -26.95 0.71
CA GLY A 174 -2.84 -27.33 -0.51
C GLY A 174 -1.89 -27.94 -1.54
N PRO A 175 -2.37 -28.18 -2.76
CA PRO A 175 -1.57 -28.76 -3.82
C PRO A 175 -0.44 -27.82 -4.24
N LEU A 176 0.70 -28.44 -4.57
CA LEU A 176 1.84 -27.77 -5.19
C LEU A 176 1.83 -28.11 -6.68
N VAL A 177 1.49 -27.12 -7.51
CA VAL A 177 1.23 -27.31 -8.95
C VAL A 177 2.36 -26.67 -9.75
N PHE A 178 2.98 -27.46 -10.64
CA PHE A 178 3.92 -26.93 -11.62
C PHE A 178 3.15 -26.26 -12.75
N VAL A 179 3.50 -25.01 -13.03
CA VAL A 179 2.89 -24.22 -14.10
C VAL A 179 3.85 -24.19 -15.28
N ASP A 180 3.37 -24.61 -16.45
CA ASP A 180 4.14 -24.56 -17.69
C ASP A 180 4.22 -23.11 -18.20
N GLY A 181 5.40 -22.52 -18.07
CA GLY A 181 5.65 -21.14 -18.49
C GLY A 181 5.22 -20.11 -17.45
N ASN A 182 4.47 -19.10 -17.89
CA ASN A 182 3.97 -18.03 -17.01
C ASN A 182 2.49 -18.24 -16.73
N MET A 183 2.10 -18.14 -15.46
CA MET A 183 0.70 -18.15 -15.06
C MET A 183 -0.07 -17.01 -15.75
N ASN A 184 -1.15 -17.35 -16.42
CA ASN A 184 -2.09 -16.39 -17.00
C ASN A 184 -3.46 -16.50 -16.30
N GLN A 185 -4.40 -15.64 -16.66
CA GLN A 185 -5.70 -15.60 -16.00
C GLN A 185 -6.51 -16.88 -16.25
N ASP A 186 -6.47 -17.42 -17.48
CA ASP A 186 -7.26 -18.59 -17.86
C ASP A 186 -6.73 -19.84 -17.13
N SER A 187 -5.40 -20.03 -17.13
CA SER A 187 -4.72 -21.12 -16.42
C SER A 187 -4.84 -21.07 -14.90
N TYR A 188 -5.23 -19.92 -14.34
CA TYR A 188 -5.48 -19.77 -12.90
C TYR A 188 -6.92 -20.17 -12.54
N VAL A 189 -7.84 -20.07 -13.50
CA VAL A 189 -9.27 -20.38 -13.32
C VAL A 189 -9.57 -21.85 -13.63
N ASP A 190 -8.84 -22.43 -14.59
CA ASP A 190 -8.88 -23.86 -14.95
C ASP A 190 -8.56 -24.79 -13.76
#